data_AF-A0A0D3EFT8-F1
#
_entry.id   AF-A0A0D3EFT8-F1
#
_cell.length_a   1.000
_cell.length_b   1.000
_cell.length_c   1.000
_cell.angle_alpha   90.00
_cell.angle_beta   90.00
_cell.angle_gamma   90.00
#
_symmetry.space_group_name_H-M   'P 1'
#
loop_
_entity.id
_entity.type
_entity.pdbx_description
1 polymer ?
#
loop_
_entity_poly.entity_id
_entity_poly.type
_entity_poly.pdbx_seq_one_letter_code
_entity_poly.pdbx_strand_id
1 'polypeptide(L)'
;MAAARVRCHCNALFTSHRNSSTLPISPTRVGFTALKCPRKFLLSSSCTRNVSGSCLKGTVRAVMEEEKTGAIKEREVEEKRFTCVMKFGGSSVATAERMREVADLILAFPEESPVIVLSAMGKTTNNLLLAGEKAVSCGVSNASEIEELSVIKELHLRTVKELKIDPSVVTSFLEELEQLLKGIAMMKELTLRTRDYLVSFGECLSTRIFAAYLNKIGVKARQYDAFEIGFITTDDFTNGDILEATYPAVAKRLYDDWMHDPAVPIITGFLGKGWKTGAVTTLGRGGSDLTATTIGKALGLQEIQVWKDVDGVLTCDPTIYKRATPVPFLTFDEAAELAYFGAQVLHPQSMRPAREGEIPVRVKNSYNPKAPGTIITKTRDMTKTVLTSIVLKRNVTMLDIASTRMLGQVGFLAKVFSIFEDLEISVDVVATSEVSLSLTLDPSKLWSRELIQQELDHVVEELEKIAVVNLSKGRAIISLIGNVQHSSLILERAFHVLWTKGINVQMISQGASKVNISLIVNDDEAEGCVEALHKSFFESGDLSELLIQPRLGNGSPVRTMQVDN
;
A
#
# COMPACT_ATOMS: atom_id res chain seq x y z
N MET A 1 44.32 5.77 43.89
CA MET A 1 44.04 7.21 44.04
C MET A 1 43.69 7.78 42.68
N ALA A 2 42.74 8.71 42.65
CA ALA A 2 41.93 9.13 41.51
C ALA A 2 42.71 9.52 40.24
N ALA A 3 42.05 9.24 39.12
CA ALA A 3 42.48 9.58 37.76
C ALA A 3 42.30 11.07 37.46
N ALA A 4 43.26 11.62 36.73
CA ALA A 4 43.11 12.84 35.94
C ALA A 4 44.04 12.74 34.73
N ARG A 5 43.53 13.00 33.52
CA ARG A 5 44.20 13.82 32.48
C ARG A 5 43.38 13.90 31.20
N VAL A 6 43.23 15.13 30.74
CA VAL A 6 42.85 15.52 29.37
C VAL A 6 44.06 16.22 28.76
N ARG A 7 44.47 15.85 27.54
CA ARG A 7 44.74 16.74 26.38
C ARG A 7 45.36 16.02 25.18
N CYS A 8 44.95 16.49 24.00
CA CYS A 8 45.22 16.06 22.63
C CYS A 8 46.67 16.27 22.12
N HIS A 9 47.05 15.57 21.04
CA HIS A 9 47.39 16.18 19.73
C HIS A 9 47.65 15.19 18.57
N CYS A 10 47.03 15.51 17.42
CA CYS A 10 47.49 15.57 16.01
C CYS A 10 48.24 14.45 15.25
N ASN A 11 47.65 14.17 14.06
CA ASN A 11 48.21 14.15 12.69
C ASN A 11 48.97 12.94 12.07
N ALA A 12 48.42 12.51 10.91
CA ALA A 12 49.03 12.47 9.56
C ALA A 12 49.15 11.10 8.84
N LEU A 13 48.46 11.05 7.68
CA LEU A 13 48.87 10.57 6.33
C LEU A 13 49.34 9.12 6.11
N PHE A 14 48.76 8.40 5.13
CA PHE A 14 49.47 7.84 3.96
C PHE A 14 48.52 7.27 2.89
N THR A 15 49.07 7.12 1.68
CA THR A 15 48.50 7.27 0.33
C THR A 15 48.18 5.96 -0.43
N SER A 16 47.48 6.14 -1.56
CA SER A 16 47.14 5.19 -2.64
C SER A 16 48.32 4.70 -3.51
N HIS A 17 48.27 3.46 -4.05
CA HIS A 17 48.33 3.14 -5.52
C HIS A 17 48.45 1.63 -5.89
N ARG A 18 47.73 1.26 -6.98
CA ARG A 18 48.02 0.37 -8.15
C ARG A 18 48.17 -1.17 -8.05
N ASN A 19 47.29 -1.84 -8.82
CA ASN A 19 47.44 -2.90 -9.85
C ASN A 19 48.36 -4.15 -9.71
N SER A 20 47.74 -5.30 -10.03
CA SER A 20 48.15 -6.38 -10.98
C SER A 20 48.44 -7.81 -10.45
N SER A 21 47.62 -8.74 -10.97
CA SER A 21 47.85 -10.15 -11.41
C SER A 21 48.66 -11.16 -10.58
N THR A 22 48.04 -12.29 -10.19
CA THR A 22 48.33 -13.69 -10.66
C THR A 22 47.57 -14.76 -9.82
N LEU A 23 47.02 -15.77 -10.51
CA LEU A 23 46.41 -17.05 -10.03
C LEU A 23 47.50 -18.08 -9.61
N PRO A 24 47.22 -19.34 -9.18
CA PRO A 24 46.07 -19.97 -8.50
C PRO A 24 46.51 -20.77 -7.23
N ILE A 25 45.60 -21.43 -6.48
CA ILE A 25 45.74 -22.77 -5.84
C ILE A 25 44.45 -23.06 -5.02
N SER A 26 43.92 -24.28 -5.14
CA SER A 26 42.78 -24.86 -4.40
C SER A 26 43.29 -26.05 -3.55
N PRO A 27 42.46 -26.88 -2.87
CA PRO A 27 41.31 -26.64 -1.98
C PRO A 27 41.52 -27.35 -0.60
N THR A 28 40.77 -27.00 0.45
CA THR A 28 40.52 -27.98 1.55
C THR A 28 39.24 -27.75 2.33
N ARG A 29 38.49 -28.86 2.44
CA ARG A 29 37.28 -29.19 3.21
C ARG A 29 37.24 -28.64 4.65
N VAL A 30 36.06 -28.20 5.10
CA VAL A 30 35.45 -28.64 6.38
C VAL A 30 33.92 -28.71 6.20
N GLY A 31 33.33 -29.86 6.53
CA GLY A 31 31.91 -30.14 6.39
C GLY A 31 31.07 -29.69 7.59
N PHE A 32 29.80 -29.39 7.33
CA PHE A 32 28.74 -29.19 8.32
C PHE A 32 27.99 -30.50 8.56
N THR A 33 27.83 -30.88 9.82
CA THR A 33 26.87 -31.91 10.28
C THR A 33 25.73 -31.24 11.03
N ALA A 34 24.50 -31.63 10.67
CA ALA A 34 23.24 -31.24 11.27
C ALA A 34 22.94 -32.05 12.54
N LEU A 35 22.13 -31.50 13.46
CA LEU A 35 21.34 -32.31 14.40
C LEU A 35 20.05 -31.62 14.85
N LYS A 36 19.05 -32.49 15.05
CA LYS A 36 17.60 -32.29 15.11
C LYS A 36 17.08 -31.86 16.49
N CYS A 37 15.89 -31.25 16.42
CA CYS A 37 14.83 -31.08 17.43
C CYS A 37 14.57 -32.32 18.34
N PRO A 38 13.95 -32.13 19.53
CA PRO A 38 12.62 -32.74 19.67
C PRO A 38 11.54 -31.95 20.47
N ARG A 39 10.30 -32.22 20.00
CA ARG A 39 8.90 -32.10 20.48
C ARG A 39 8.53 -31.85 21.98
N LYS A 40 7.48 -31.01 22.11
CA LYS A 40 6.18 -31.08 22.89
C LYS A 40 6.14 -31.70 24.31
N PHE A 41 5.55 -30.99 25.29
CA PHE A 41 4.18 -31.24 25.82
C PHE A 41 3.76 -30.24 26.94
N LEU A 42 2.46 -30.30 27.26
CA LEU A 42 1.57 -29.43 28.05
C LEU A 42 1.76 -29.37 29.59
N LEU A 43 1.16 -28.29 30.16
CA LEU A 43 0.37 -28.17 31.40
C LEU A 43 1.02 -28.40 32.80
N SER A 44 0.90 -27.31 33.57
CA SER A 44 0.38 -27.24 34.94
C SER A 44 1.26 -27.60 36.14
N SER A 45 0.97 -26.82 37.19
CA SER A 45 1.14 -27.08 38.62
C SER A 45 2.52 -26.85 39.24
N SER A 46 2.47 -25.92 40.19
CA SER A 46 3.37 -25.62 41.28
C SER A 46 4.07 -26.84 41.90
N CYS A 47 5.37 -26.73 42.16
CA CYS A 47 5.99 -27.47 43.24
C CYS A 47 7.16 -26.69 43.82
N THR A 48 7.01 -26.30 45.07
CA THR A 48 8.05 -25.78 45.96
C THR A 48 9.16 -26.81 46.18
N ARG A 49 10.41 -26.36 46.20
CA ARG A 49 11.52 -27.10 46.82
C ARG A 49 12.32 -26.16 47.73
N ASN A 50 12.25 -26.45 49.02
CA ASN A 50 13.13 -25.93 50.06
C ASN A 50 14.57 -26.38 49.80
N VAL A 51 15.51 -25.45 49.91
CA VAL A 51 16.93 -25.75 50.09
C VAL A 51 17.35 -25.17 51.43
N SER A 52 17.66 -26.05 52.37
CA SER A 52 18.27 -25.73 53.65
C SER A 52 19.78 -25.64 53.49
N GLY A 53 20.36 -24.50 53.85
CA GLY A 53 21.80 -24.31 54.01
C GLY A 53 22.07 -23.47 55.27
N SER A 54 22.74 -24.06 56.25
CA SER A 54 23.14 -23.39 57.49
C SER A 54 24.46 -22.63 57.29
N CYS A 55 24.49 -21.36 57.67
CA CYS A 55 25.75 -20.67 57.99
C CYS A 55 25.54 -19.62 59.10
N LEU A 56 26.50 -19.58 60.01
CA LEU A 56 26.47 -18.87 61.29
C LEU A 56 26.63 -17.36 61.17
N LYS A 57 25.97 -16.66 62.11
CA LYS A 57 26.12 -15.25 62.54
C LYS A 57 25.53 -14.17 61.62
N GLY A 58 24.37 -13.65 62.04
CA GLY A 58 23.84 -12.36 61.60
C GLY A 58 22.32 -12.34 61.57
N THR A 59 21.68 -11.98 62.68
CA THR A 59 20.24 -11.76 62.73
C THR A 59 19.90 -10.49 61.96
N VAL A 60 19.27 -10.61 60.80
CA VAL A 60 18.56 -9.49 60.15
C VAL A 60 17.09 -9.87 60.07
N ARG A 61 16.27 -9.12 60.80
CA ARG A 61 14.82 -9.29 60.89
C ARG A 61 14.20 -8.50 59.73
N ALA A 62 13.83 -9.18 58.65
CA ALA A 62 12.97 -8.61 57.61
C ALA A 62 11.52 -9.02 57.92
N VAL A 63 10.68 -8.03 58.23
CA VAL A 63 9.23 -8.20 58.36
C VAL A 63 8.68 -8.41 56.95
N MET A 64 7.99 -9.53 56.72
CA MET A 64 7.15 -9.69 55.54
C MET A 64 5.84 -8.93 55.79
N GLU A 65 5.65 -7.80 55.13
CA GLU A 65 4.30 -7.30 54.83
C GLU A 65 3.90 -7.89 53.48
N GLU A 66 2.84 -8.71 53.49
CA GLU A 66 2.12 -9.06 52.27
C GLU A 66 1.37 -7.82 51.77
N GLU A 67 1.96 -7.09 50.82
CA GLU A 67 1.18 -6.16 50.02
C GLU A 67 0.35 -6.95 49.00
N LYS A 68 -0.95 -7.06 49.29
CA LYS A 68 -1.99 -7.30 48.27
C LYS A 68 -2.05 -6.10 47.34
N THR A 69 -1.19 -6.04 46.33
CA THR A 69 -1.27 -5.05 45.26
C THR A 69 -1.06 -5.74 43.92
N GLY A 70 -2.08 -5.76 43.06
CA GLY A 70 -1.89 -6.20 41.67
C GLY A 70 -3.15 -6.31 40.81
N ALA A 71 -4.24 -6.91 41.30
CA ALA A 71 -5.34 -7.28 40.40
C ALA A 71 -6.29 -6.13 40.00
N ILE A 72 -6.24 -4.98 40.71
CA ILE A 72 -7.14 -3.84 40.45
C ILE A 72 -6.50 -2.82 39.48
N LYS A 73 -5.16 -2.74 39.44
CA LYS A 73 -4.45 -1.81 38.52
C LYS A 73 -4.34 -2.33 37.08
N GLU A 74 -4.32 -3.64 36.85
CA GLU A 74 -4.24 -4.18 35.48
C GLU A 74 -5.56 -3.98 34.70
N ARG A 75 -6.72 -4.06 35.38
CA ARG A 75 -8.02 -3.86 34.75
C ARG A 75 -8.31 -2.40 34.37
N GLU A 76 -7.93 -1.42 35.19
CA GLU A 76 -8.11 0.01 34.86
C GLU A 76 -7.17 0.50 33.74
N VAL A 77 -6.06 -0.21 33.48
CA VAL A 77 -5.11 0.11 32.40
C VAL A 77 -5.54 -0.49 31.05
N GLU A 78 -6.34 -1.56 31.05
CA GLU A 78 -6.93 -2.13 29.83
C GLU A 78 -8.02 -1.24 29.24
N GLU A 79 -8.80 -0.52 30.06
CA GLU A 79 -9.93 0.32 29.62
C GLU A 79 -9.52 1.62 28.88
N LYS A 80 -8.21 1.92 28.77
CA LYS A 80 -7.71 3.22 28.25
C LYS A 80 -6.70 3.09 27.11
N ARG A 81 -6.82 2.10 26.23
CA ARG A 81 -5.92 1.95 25.08
C ARG A 81 -6.65 2.22 23.77
N PHE A 82 -5.92 2.77 22.81
CA PHE A 82 -6.37 2.82 21.43
C PHE A 82 -6.72 1.41 20.97
N THR A 83 -7.85 1.27 20.28
CA THR A 83 -8.39 -0.04 19.87
C THR A 83 -8.08 -0.33 18.40
N CYS A 84 -8.24 0.67 17.53
CA CYS A 84 -8.04 0.55 16.09
C CYS A 84 -7.57 1.87 15.46
N VAL A 85 -7.12 1.78 14.21
CA VAL A 85 -6.93 2.96 13.34
C VAL A 85 -8.05 2.99 12.30
N MET A 86 -8.68 4.13 12.09
CA MET A 86 -9.67 4.33 11.03
C MET A 86 -9.14 5.32 10.01
N LYS A 87 -8.92 4.85 8.78
CA LYS A 87 -8.49 5.68 7.66
C LYS A 87 -9.66 6.01 6.76
N PHE A 88 -9.82 7.29 6.43
CA PHE A 88 -10.81 7.78 5.48
C PHE A 88 -10.14 8.43 4.26
N GLY A 89 -10.60 8.04 3.07
CA GLY A 89 -10.08 8.58 1.80
C GLY A 89 -10.65 9.96 1.47
N GLY A 90 -10.13 10.60 0.41
CA GLY A 90 -10.57 11.94 0.03
C GLY A 90 -12.04 12.05 -0.34
N SER A 91 -12.65 11.00 -0.92
CA SER A 91 -14.10 10.95 -1.20
C SER A 91 -14.94 10.91 0.08
N SER A 92 -14.43 10.28 1.13
CA SER A 92 -15.08 10.18 2.44
C SER A 92 -15.10 11.49 3.21
N VAL A 93 -14.24 12.45 2.85
CA VAL A 93 -14.18 13.79 3.48
C VAL A 93 -14.26 14.91 2.44
N ALA A 94 -14.93 14.66 1.32
CA ALA A 94 -14.96 15.61 0.20
C ALA A 94 -15.78 16.87 0.47
N THR A 95 -16.75 16.80 1.38
CA THR A 95 -17.68 17.89 1.71
C THR A 95 -17.97 17.90 3.21
N ALA A 96 -18.59 18.99 3.69
CA ALA A 96 -19.08 19.07 5.06
C ALA A 96 -20.04 17.92 5.38
N GLU A 97 -20.97 17.60 4.48
CA GLU A 97 -21.92 16.49 4.64
C GLU A 97 -21.20 15.14 4.84
N ARG A 98 -20.23 14.82 3.98
CA ARG A 98 -19.43 13.59 4.12
C ARG A 98 -18.63 13.59 5.43
N MET A 99 -18.11 14.73 5.88
CA MET A 99 -17.48 14.84 7.20
C MET A 99 -18.48 14.60 8.35
N ARG A 100 -19.75 15.01 8.24
CA ARG A 100 -20.77 14.65 9.25
C ARG A 100 -20.97 13.15 9.32
N GLU A 101 -21.08 12.50 8.15
CA GLU A 101 -21.22 11.04 8.07
C GLU A 101 -20.01 10.32 8.70
N VAL A 102 -18.78 10.81 8.47
CA VAL A 102 -17.59 10.26 9.14
C VAL A 102 -17.62 10.47 10.65
N ALA A 103 -18.09 11.62 11.14
CA ALA A 103 -18.25 11.85 12.58
C ALA A 103 -19.31 10.91 13.18
N ASP A 104 -20.45 10.71 12.51
CA ASP A 104 -21.50 9.78 12.91
C ASP A 104 -20.98 8.33 12.95
N LEU A 105 -20.11 7.96 11.99
CA LEU A 105 -19.45 6.65 11.98
C LEU A 105 -18.55 6.43 13.19
N ILE A 106 -17.75 7.43 13.57
CA ILE A 106 -16.90 7.35 14.77
C ILE A 106 -17.76 7.21 16.02
N LEU A 107 -18.86 7.97 16.10
CA LEU A 107 -19.78 7.95 17.24
C LEU A 107 -20.64 6.68 17.32
N ALA A 108 -20.79 5.94 16.21
CA ALA A 108 -21.58 4.71 16.17
C ALA A 108 -20.92 3.53 16.92
N PHE A 109 -19.63 3.65 17.25
CA PHE A 109 -18.84 2.63 17.97
C PHE A 109 -18.23 3.25 19.25
N PRO A 110 -19.03 3.64 20.26
CA PRO A 110 -18.55 4.32 21.46
C PRO A 110 -17.62 3.45 22.33
N GLU A 111 -17.66 2.13 22.16
CA GLU A 111 -16.75 1.17 22.78
C GLU A 111 -15.33 1.19 22.17
N GLU A 112 -15.17 1.77 20.98
CA GLU A 112 -13.90 1.90 20.30
C GLU A 112 -13.23 3.24 20.67
N SER A 113 -11.90 3.21 20.83
CA SER A 113 -11.07 4.40 20.99
C SER A 113 -10.15 4.54 19.77
N PRO A 114 -10.65 5.06 18.64
CA PRO A 114 -9.93 5.02 17.38
C PRO A 114 -8.89 6.14 17.25
N VAL A 115 -7.83 5.85 16.49
CA VAL A 115 -6.96 6.85 15.88
C VAL A 115 -7.44 7.11 14.45
N ILE A 116 -7.71 8.36 14.09
CA ILE A 116 -8.26 8.72 12.78
C ILE A 116 -7.15 9.22 11.87
N VAL A 117 -7.09 8.69 10.65
CA VAL A 117 -6.19 9.15 9.58
C VAL A 117 -7.01 9.67 8.42
N LEU A 118 -6.78 10.93 8.02
CA LEU A 118 -7.55 11.56 6.94
C LEU A 118 -6.66 11.93 5.76
N SER A 119 -7.16 11.64 4.56
CA SER A 119 -6.66 12.24 3.32
C SER A 119 -7.18 13.68 3.14
N ALA A 120 -6.63 14.39 2.14
CA ALA A 120 -7.12 15.69 1.73
C ALA A 120 -8.56 15.62 1.21
N MET A 121 -9.30 16.73 1.29
CA MET A 121 -10.70 16.78 0.86
C MET A 121 -10.83 16.57 -0.66
N GLY A 122 -11.55 15.54 -1.09
CA GLY A 122 -11.89 15.30 -2.49
C GLY A 122 -10.67 15.28 -3.41
N LYS A 123 -10.62 16.21 -4.37
CA LYS A 123 -9.54 16.34 -5.37
C LYS A 123 -8.46 17.39 -5.00
N THR A 124 -8.44 17.86 -3.75
CA THR A 124 -7.57 18.96 -3.31
C THR A 124 -6.08 18.69 -3.58
N THR A 125 -5.57 17.48 -3.35
CA THR A 125 -4.17 17.14 -3.65
C THR A 125 -3.84 17.33 -5.14
N ASN A 126 -4.73 16.93 -6.04
CA ASN A 126 -4.53 17.11 -7.48
C ASN A 126 -4.59 18.59 -7.85
N ASN A 127 -5.53 19.34 -7.28
CA ASN A 127 -5.62 20.79 -7.49
C ASN A 127 -4.36 21.51 -6.99
N LEU A 128 -3.76 21.07 -5.87
CA LEU A 128 -2.50 21.63 -5.35
C LEU A 128 -1.35 21.39 -6.33
N LEU A 129 -1.22 20.17 -6.86
CA LEU A 129 -0.21 19.85 -7.88
C LEU A 129 -0.37 20.71 -9.13
N LEU A 130 -1.60 20.78 -9.68
CA LEU A 130 -1.92 21.60 -10.85
C LEU A 130 -1.67 23.11 -10.59
N ALA A 131 -2.02 23.60 -9.40
CA ALA A 131 -1.73 24.98 -9.00
C ALA A 131 -0.22 25.26 -8.98
N GLY A 132 0.59 24.32 -8.47
CA GLY A 132 2.05 24.44 -8.48
C GLY A 132 2.62 24.49 -9.88
N GLU A 133 2.17 23.61 -10.78
CA GLU A 133 2.59 23.59 -12.18
C GLU A 133 2.21 24.87 -12.94
N LYS A 134 0.97 25.37 -12.73
CA LYS A 134 0.52 26.65 -13.31
C LYS A 134 1.30 27.84 -12.74
N ALA A 135 1.60 27.83 -11.45
CA ALA A 135 2.34 28.92 -10.79
C ALA A 135 3.71 29.15 -11.45
N VAL A 136 4.42 28.08 -11.84
CA VAL A 136 5.71 28.17 -12.52
C VAL A 136 5.65 29.08 -13.75
N SER A 137 4.56 29.07 -14.53
CA SER A 137 4.47 29.83 -15.79
C SER A 137 3.58 31.08 -15.74
N CYS A 138 2.64 31.22 -14.80
CA CYS A 138 1.60 32.27 -14.84
C CYS A 138 2.09 33.71 -14.61
N GLY A 139 3.24 33.89 -13.94
CA GLY A 139 3.75 35.21 -13.54
C GLY A 139 3.22 35.67 -12.18
N VAL A 140 3.99 36.52 -11.50
CA VAL A 140 3.77 36.89 -10.09
C VAL A 140 2.44 37.60 -9.87
N SER A 141 2.07 38.53 -10.76
CA SER A 141 0.82 39.29 -10.64
C SER A 141 -0.42 38.40 -10.69
N ASN A 142 -0.34 37.26 -11.38
CA ASN A 142 -1.48 36.40 -11.68
C ASN A 142 -1.51 35.14 -10.77
N ALA A 143 -0.54 34.97 -9.86
CA ALA A 143 -0.47 33.79 -9.00
C ALA A 143 -1.70 33.66 -8.07
N SER A 144 -2.27 34.79 -7.66
CA SER A 144 -3.50 34.81 -6.84
C SER A 144 -4.77 34.47 -7.65
N GLU A 145 -4.68 34.51 -8.98
CA GLU A 145 -5.79 34.26 -9.91
C GLU A 145 -5.81 32.81 -10.44
N ILE A 146 -4.90 31.95 -9.95
CA ILE A 146 -4.89 30.54 -10.30
C ILE A 146 -6.25 29.92 -9.91
N GLU A 147 -6.91 29.32 -10.90
CA GLU A 147 -8.24 28.73 -10.75
C GLU A 147 -8.28 27.69 -9.63
N GLU A 148 -7.30 26.78 -9.60
CA GLU A 148 -7.19 25.73 -8.58
C GLU A 148 -7.05 26.30 -7.17
N LEU A 149 -6.33 27.41 -6.98
CA LEU A 149 -6.23 28.09 -5.68
C LEU A 149 -7.61 28.60 -5.24
N SER A 150 -8.38 29.18 -6.15
CA SER A 150 -9.74 29.66 -5.87
C SER A 150 -10.68 28.50 -5.53
N VAL A 151 -10.59 27.38 -6.26
CA VAL A 151 -11.36 26.15 -5.98
C VAL A 151 -11.03 25.60 -4.58
N ILE A 152 -9.75 25.57 -4.22
CA ILE A 152 -9.31 25.11 -2.89
C ILE A 152 -9.85 26.04 -1.80
N LYS A 153 -9.70 27.35 -1.94
CA LYS A 153 -10.19 28.33 -0.96
C LYS A 153 -11.70 28.22 -0.75
N GLU A 154 -12.47 28.22 -1.84
CA GLU A 154 -13.93 28.12 -1.78
C GLU A 154 -14.36 26.82 -1.11
N LEU A 155 -13.77 25.67 -1.47
CA LEU A 155 -14.11 24.39 -0.87
C LEU A 155 -13.95 24.41 0.65
N HIS A 156 -12.82 24.88 1.16
CA HIS A 156 -12.52 24.85 2.60
C HIS A 156 -13.33 25.91 3.36
N LEU A 157 -13.45 27.14 2.84
CA LEU A 157 -14.24 28.20 3.47
C LEU A 157 -15.73 27.85 3.52
N ARG A 158 -16.27 27.28 2.44
CA ARG A 158 -17.65 26.77 2.42
C ARG A 158 -17.84 25.65 3.43
N THR A 159 -16.91 24.70 3.51
CA THR A 159 -16.98 23.58 4.47
C THR A 159 -16.98 24.08 5.91
N VAL A 160 -16.07 25.01 6.25
CA VAL A 160 -16.03 25.68 7.56
C VAL A 160 -17.37 26.33 7.89
N LYS A 161 -17.94 27.06 6.94
CA LYS A 161 -19.25 27.74 7.10
C LYS A 161 -20.38 26.73 7.33
N GLU A 162 -20.44 25.66 6.55
CA GLU A 162 -21.47 24.61 6.65
C GLU A 162 -21.35 23.79 7.95
N LEU A 163 -20.14 23.59 8.46
CA LEU A 163 -19.88 22.93 9.75
C LEU A 163 -19.97 23.89 10.95
N LYS A 164 -20.11 25.21 10.71
CA LYS A 164 -20.22 26.25 11.75
C LYS A 164 -19.04 26.26 12.72
N ILE A 165 -17.84 26.05 12.17
CA ILE A 165 -16.55 26.15 12.88
C ILE A 165 -15.91 27.52 12.63
N ASP A 166 -14.94 27.89 13.46
CA ASP A 166 -14.24 29.16 13.31
C ASP A 166 -13.38 29.16 12.04
N PRO A 167 -13.55 30.14 11.11
CA PRO A 167 -12.71 30.27 9.92
C PRO A 167 -11.23 30.43 10.21
N SER A 168 -10.85 30.94 11.40
CA SER A 168 -9.45 31.11 11.79
C SER A 168 -8.62 29.82 11.69
N VAL A 169 -9.28 28.65 11.79
CA VAL A 169 -8.68 27.32 11.66
C VAL A 169 -8.03 27.08 10.29
N VAL A 170 -8.53 27.72 9.22
CA VAL A 170 -8.05 27.51 7.85
C VAL A 170 -7.45 28.76 7.22
N THR A 171 -7.85 29.96 7.66
CA THR A 171 -7.47 31.22 6.99
C THR A 171 -5.96 31.38 6.87
N SER A 172 -5.21 31.15 7.96
CA SER A 172 -3.74 31.31 7.94
C SER A 172 -3.07 30.33 6.97
N PHE A 173 -3.57 29.09 6.88
CA PHE A 173 -3.05 28.08 5.95
C PHE A 173 -3.37 28.41 4.50
N LEU A 174 -4.54 28.98 4.22
CA LEU A 174 -4.92 29.42 2.87
C LEU A 174 -4.11 30.63 2.41
N GLU A 175 -3.81 31.56 3.33
CA GLU A 175 -2.91 32.68 3.08
C GLU A 175 -1.49 32.19 2.82
N GLU A 176 -0.99 31.27 3.63
CA GLU A 176 0.34 30.69 3.45
C GLU A 176 0.46 29.91 2.13
N LEU A 177 -0.56 29.14 1.74
CA LEU A 177 -0.63 28.48 0.44
C LEU A 177 -0.53 29.48 -0.72
N GLU A 178 -1.24 30.60 -0.63
CA GLU A 178 -1.15 31.66 -1.63
C GLU A 178 0.25 32.28 -1.69
N GLN A 179 0.88 32.53 -0.54
CA GLN A 179 2.26 33.04 -0.49
C GLN A 179 3.26 32.06 -1.11
N LEU A 180 3.09 30.75 -0.84
CA LEU A 180 3.92 29.72 -1.45
C LEU A 180 3.80 29.73 -2.99
N LEU A 181 2.58 29.81 -3.52
CA LEU A 181 2.34 29.89 -4.97
C LEU A 181 2.93 31.16 -5.59
N LYS A 182 2.84 32.31 -4.90
CA LYS A 182 3.53 33.55 -5.32
C LYS A 182 5.05 33.37 -5.37
N GLY A 183 5.62 32.69 -4.38
CA GLY A 183 7.05 32.35 -4.35
C GLY A 183 7.46 31.49 -5.54
N ILE A 184 6.71 30.42 -5.84
CA ILE A 184 6.92 29.56 -7.01
C ILE A 184 6.84 30.38 -8.30
N ALA A 185 5.83 31.25 -8.43
CA ALA A 185 5.63 32.08 -9.62
C ALA A 185 6.73 33.12 -9.84
N MET A 186 7.34 33.61 -8.75
CA MET A 186 8.47 34.53 -8.78
C MET A 186 9.77 33.83 -9.17
N MET A 187 10.02 32.66 -8.60
CA MET A 187 11.25 31.90 -8.85
C MET A 187 11.24 31.15 -10.18
N LYS A 188 10.05 30.86 -10.73
CA LYS A 188 9.88 30.02 -11.93
C LYS A 188 10.42 28.60 -11.74
N GLU A 189 10.44 28.12 -10.49
CA GLU A 189 10.98 26.83 -10.10
C GLU A 189 10.05 26.12 -9.11
N LEU A 190 9.79 24.83 -9.34
CA LEU A 190 9.06 23.95 -8.43
C LEU A 190 9.92 22.72 -8.13
N THR A 191 10.69 22.78 -7.05
CA THR A 191 11.50 21.63 -6.61
C THR A 191 10.62 20.53 -6.02
N LEU A 192 11.12 19.29 -5.97
CA LEU A 192 10.40 18.17 -5.32
C LEU A 192 10.12 18.44 -3.84
N ARG A 193 11.04 19.12 -3.14
CA ARG A 193 10.84 19.58 -1.76
C ARG A 193 9.68 20.57 -1.64
N THR A 194 9.64 21.56 -2.53
CA THR A 194 8.55 22.55 -2.56
C THR A 194 7.22 21.88 -2.91
N ARG A 195 7.24 20.88 -3.80
CA ARG A 195 6.07 20.09 -4.17
C ARG A 195 5.49 19.32 -2.98
N ASP A 196 6.33 18.65 -2.19
CA ASP A 196 5.89 17.96 -0.97
C ASP A 196 5.28 18.93 0.05
N TYR A 197 5.91 20.09 0.23
CA TYR A 197 5.34 21.14 1.08
C TYR A 197 3.99 21.63 0.56
N LEU A 198 3.87 21.89 -0.74
CA LEU A 198 2.65 22.36 -1.39
C LEU A 198 1.48 21.38 -1.19
N VAL A 199 1.70 20.08 -1.40
CA VAL A 199 0.60 19.11 -1.26
C VAL A 199 0.24 18.80 0.20
N SER A 200 1.13 19.08 1.14
CA SER A 200 0.87 18.89 2.58
C SER A 200 -0.33 19.70 3.08
N PHE A 201 -0.57 20.88 2.49
CA PHE A 201 -1.71 21.75 2.83
C PHE A 201 -3.05 21.02 2.74
N GLY A 202 -3.21 20.07 1.81
CA GLY A 202 -4.47 19.35 1.62
C GLY A 202 -4.90 18.57 2.86
N GLU A 203 -4.01 17.77 3.44
CA GLU A 203 -4.32 16.97 4.64
C GLU A 203 -4.26 17.82 5.92
N CYS A 204 -3.37 18.82 5.97
CA CYS A 204 -3.30 19.78 7.07
C CYS A 204 -4.63 20.52 7.25
N LEU A 205 -5.25 20.98 6.16
CA LEU A 205 -6.56 21.64 6.18
C LEU A 205 -7.68 20.67 6.56
N SER A 206 -7.71 19.48 5.93
CA SER A 206 -8.74 18.45 6.15
C SER A 206 -8.84 18.03 7.63
N THR A 207 -7.69 17.69 8.23
CA THR A 207 -7.63 17.22 9.62
C THR A 207 -7.99 18.30 10.64
N ARG A 208 -7.60 19.56 10.38
CA ARG A 208 -7.94 20.70 11.23
C ARG A 208 -9.43 21.02 11.22
N ILE A 209 -10.05 21.04 10.04
CA ILE A 209 -11.51 21.20 9.89
C ILE A 209 -12.22 20.09 10.67
N PHE A 210 -11.82 18.84 10.46
CA PHE A 210 -12.49 17.70 11.05
C PHE A 210 -12.35 17.66 12.58
N ALA A 211 -11.15 17.90 13.12
CA ALA A 211 -10.95 17.97 14.56
C ALA A 211 -11.73 19.13 15.20
N ALA A 212 -11.76 20.31 14.57
CA ALA A 212 -12.56 21.44 15.04
C ALA A 212 -14.06 21.11 15.06
N TYR A 213 -14.54 20.39 14.03
CA TYR A 213 -15.93 19.95 13.95
C TYR A 213 -16.29 18.92 15.03
N LEU A 214 -15.46 17.91 15.28
CA LEU A 214 -15.66 16.96 16.37
C LEU A 214 -15.79 17.67 17.72
N ASN A 215 -14.87 18.60 18.02
CA ASN A 215 -14.94 19.38 19.25
C ASN A 215 -16.22 20.23 19.33
N LYS A 216 -16.67 20.80 18.20
CA LYS A 216 -17.92 21.57 18.10
C LYS A 216 -19.15 20.75 18.50
N ILE A 217 -19.17 19.47 18.15
CA ILE A 217 -20.28 18.55 18.48
C ILE A 217 -20.09 17.82 19.82
N GLY A 218 -19.08 18.19 20.61
CA GLY A 218 -18.83 17.67 21.95
C GLY A 218 -17.92 16.43 22.00
N VAL A 219 -17.35 16.00 20.88
CA VAL A 219 -16.37 14.91 20.83
C VAL A 219 -14.98 15.50 20.96
N LYS A 220 -14.32 15.21 22.08
CA LYS A 220 -12.97 15.71 22.34
C LYS A 220 -11.97 15.11 21.34
N ALA A 221 -11.42 15.94 20.47
CA ALA A 221 -10.51 15.53 19.41
C ALA A 221 -9.27 16.42 19.35
N ARG A 222 -8.12 15.85 18.98
CA ARG A 222 -6.87 16.58 18.83
C ARG A 222 -6.27 16.32 17.45
N GLN A 223 -5.99 17.39 16.72
CA GLN A 223 -5.33 17.31 15.42
C GLN A 223 -3.82 17.10 15.58
N TYR A 224 -3.24 16.31 14.68
CA TYR A 224 -1.81 16.05 14.62
C TYR A 224 -1.30 16.09 13.17
N ASP A 225 -0.23 16.83 12.97
CA ASP A 225 0.56 16.72 11.75
C ASP A 225 1.54 15.55 11.92
N ALA A 226 1.50 14.58 11.00
CA ALA A 226 2.33 13.38 11.06
C ALA A 226 3.83 13.73 11.22
N PHE A 227 4.27 14.74 10.48
CA PHE A 227 5.64 15.24 10.51
C PHE A 227 6.07 15.86 11.85
N GLU A 228 5.13 16.23 12.74
CA GLU A 228 5.46 16.73 14.09
C GLU A 228 5.38 15.67 15.20
N ILE A 229 4.75 14.52 14.93
CA ILE A 229 4.52 13.47 15.96
C ILE A 229 5.45 12.27 15.85
N GLY A 230 6.45 12.33 15.00
CA GLY A 230 7.46 11.27 14.88
C GLY A 230 7.35 10.40 13.63
N PHE A 231 6.62 10.81 12.60
CA PHE A 231 6.80 10.22 11.27
C PHE A 231 8.11 10.70 10.67
N ILE A 232 9.12 9.82 10.69
CA ILE A 232 10.48 10.11 10.25
C ILE A 232 10.74 9.36 8.94
N THR A 233 11.15 10.07 7.91
CA THR A 233 11.39 9.50 6.57
C THR A 233 12.82 9.74 6.10
N THR A 234 13.19 9.10 4.99
CA THR A 234 14.30 9.57 4.14
C THR A 234 13.98 10.98 3.59
N ASP A 235 15.00 11.64 3.05
CA ASP A 235 14.87 12.96 2.42
C ASP A 235 14.58 12.87 0.90
N ASP A 236 14.16 11.70 0.43
CA ASP A 236 13.71 11.47 -0.95
C ASP A 236 12.27 11.97 -1.09
N PHE A 237 12.13 13.27 -1.38
CA PHE A 237 10.83 13.91 -1.56
C PHE A 237 10.00 13.17 -2.62
N THR A 238 8.67 13.22 -2.47
CA THR A 238 7.63 12.53 -3.27
C THR A 238 7.50 11.02 -3.05
N ASN A 239 8.50 10.37 -2.45
CA ASN A 239 8.48 8.95 -2.13
C ASN A 239 9.32 8.67 -0.87
N GLY A 240 9.08 9.45 0.19
CA GLY A 240 9.83 9.35 1.44
C GLY A 240 9.60 8.01 2.12
N ASP A 241 10.69 7.25 2.33
CA ASP A 241 10.62 5.95 2.98
C ASP A 241 10.60 6.11 4.50
N ILE A 242 9.63 5.46 5.16
CA ILE A 242 9.50 5.49 6.62
C ILE A 242 10.69 4.77 7.27
N LEU A 243 11.38 5.46 8.17
CA LEU A 243 12.47 4.89 8.95
C LEU A 243 11.96 4.20 10.22
N GLU A 244 12.66 3.15 10.65
CA GLU A 244 12.31 2.35 11.84
C GLU A 244 12.19 3.19 13.13
N ALA A 245 12.88 4.33 13.22
CA ALA A 245 12.76 5.26 14.34
C ALA A 245 11.33 5.84 14.50
N THR A 246 10.50 5.77 13.45
CA THR A 246 9.11 6.23 13.46
C THR A 246 8.25 5.49 14.47
N TYR A 247 8.33 4.16 14.52
CA TYR A 247 7.44 3.35 15.35
C TYR A 247 7.51 3.70 16.86
N PRO A 248 8.68 3.74 17.51
CA PRO A 248 8.75 4.14 18.92
C PRO A 248 8.44 5.63 19.13
N ALA A 249 8.77 6.52 18.17
CA ALA A 249 8.51 7.95 18.30
C ALA A 249 7.01 8.28 18.27
N VAL A 250 6.29 7.75 17.28
CA VAL A 250 4.84 7.89 17.14
C VAL A 250 4.12 7.28 18.34
N ALA A 251 4.50 6.07 18.74
CA ALA A 251 3.90 5.40 19.89
C ALA A 251 4.04 6.24 21.15
N LYS A 252 5.26 6.70 21.47
CA LYS A 252 5.52 7.55 22.63
C LYS A 252 4.67 8.82 22.59
N ARG A 253 4.67 9.55 21.47
CA ARG A 253 3.96 10.82 21.36
C ARG A 253 2.46 10.67 21.59
N LEU A 254 1.83 9.69 20.93
CA LEU A 254 0.39 9.46 21.04
C LEU A 254 -0.02 8.92 22.43
N TYR A 255 0.78 8.02 23.02
CA TYR A 255 0.50 7.52 24.37
C TYR A 255 0.66 8.60 25.44
N ASP A 256 1.74 9.40 25.40
CA ASP A 256 1.97 10.47 26.38
C ASP A 256 0.80 11.47 26.39
N ASP A 257 0.36 11.88 25.20
CA ASP A 257 -0.74 12.82 25.02
C ASP A 257 -2.10 12.23 25.45
N TRP A 258 -2.36 10.97 25.14
CA TRP A 258 -3.58 10.26 25.52
C TRP A 258 -3.66 10.05 27.04
N MET A 259 -2.56 9.70 27.68
CA MET A 259 -2.51 9.50 29.14
C MET A 259 -2.69 10.80 29.91
N HIS A 260 -2.18 11.92 29.37
CA HIS A 260 -2.34 13.23 29.99
C HIS A 260 -3.76 13.78 29.80
N ASP A 261 -4.29 13.73 28.57
CA ASP A 261 -5.58 14.30 28.25
C ASP A 261 -6.23 13.56 27.06
N PRO A 262 -7.03 12.50 27.32
CA PRO A 262 -7.62 11.65 26.29
C PRO A 262 -8.45 12.46 25.28
N ALA A 263 -8.10 12.33 24.01
CA ALA A 263 -8.78 12.98 22.89
C ALA A 263 -8.59 12.12 21.65
N VAL A 264 -9.61 12.01 20.81
CA VAL A 264 -9.54 11.28 19.54
C VAL A 264 -8.45 11.90 18.65
N PRO A 265 -7.36 11.18 18.32
CA PRO A 265 -6.30 11.73 17.48
C PRO A 265 -6.74 11.80 16.02
N ILE A 266 -6.65 12.97 15.40
CA ILE A 266 -6.94 13.20 13.98
C ILE A 266 -5.63 13.53 13.26
N ILE A 267 -5.06 12.55 12.57
CA ILE A 267 -3.71 12.58 12.02
C ILE A 267 -3.76 12.77 10.50
N THR A 268 -2.85 13.59 9.97
CA THR A 268 -2.64 13.71 8.51
C THR A 268 -2.22 12.37 7.93
N GLY A 269 -2.73 12.01 6.75
CA GLY A 269 -2.34 10.82 6.00
C GLY A 269 -0.89 10.82 5.50
N PHE A 270 -0.65 11.02 4.21
CA PHE A 270 0.60 10.70 3.51
C PHE A 270 1.82 11.60 3.78
N LEU A 271 1.97 12.15 4.99
CA LEU A 271 3.03 13.11 5.34
C LEU A 271 4.06 12.54 6.32
N GLY A 272 5.29 13.06 6.26
CA GLY A 272 6.37 12.74 7.18
C GLY A 272 7.42 13.86 7.27
N LYS A 273 8.48 13.62 8.04
CA LYS A 273 9.59 14.54 8.27
C LYS A 273 10.90 13.92 7.84
N GLY A 274 11.59 14.56 6.90
CA GLY A 274 12.90 14.12 6.41
C GLY A 274 13.95 14.13 7.52
N TRP A 275 14.67 13.03 7.69
CA TRP A 275 15.62 12.84 8.78
C TRP A 275 16.74 13.90 8.83
N LYS A 276 17.29 14.29 7.67
CA LYS A 276 18.41 15.25 7.62
C LYS A 276 17.94 16.67 7.48
N THR A 277 16.93 16.91 6.64
CA THR A 277 16.48 18.26 6.30
C THR A 277 15.48 18.82 7.30
N GLY A 278 14.76 17.97 8.03
CA GLY A 278 13.62 18.34 8.86
C GLY A 278 12.44 18.88 8.04
N ALA A 279 12.47 18.77 6.71
CA ALA A 279 11.41 19.25 5.83
C ALA A 279 10.23 18.28 5.81
N VAL A 280 9.06 18.79 5.44
CA VAL A 280 7.88 17.96 5.16
C VAL A 280 8.16 17.10 3.93
N THR A 281 7.88 15.81 4.04
CA THR A 281 7.98 14.81 2.97
C THR A 281 6.62 14.17 2.75
N THR A 282 6.41 13.64 1.55
CA THR A 282 5.25 12.79 1.24
C THR A 282 5.66 11.33 1.08
N LEU A 283 4.77 10.43 1.46
CA LEU A 283 5.00 8.98 1.50
C LEU A 283 4.74 8.26 0.17
N GLY A 284 4.53 9.02 -0.92
CA GLY A 284 4.26 8.46 -2.24
C GLY A 284 2.90 7.74 -2.37
N ARG A 285 2.85 6.71 -3.22
CA ARG A 285 1.61 6.02 -3.61
C ARG A 285 1.04 5.20 -2.44
N GLY A 286 -0.25 5.39 -2.18
CA GLY A 286 -0.94 4.76 -1.05
C GLY A 286 -0.51 5.33 0.30
N GLY A 287 0.06 6.54 0.34
CA GLY A 287 0.68 7.08 1.54
C GLY A 287 -0.26 7.24 2.74
N SER A 288 -1.52 7.66 2.58
CA SER A 288 -2.44 7.76 3.72
C SER A 288 -2.79 6.38 4.30
N ASP A 289 -2.82 5.33 3.46
CA ASP A 289 -3.00 3.95 3.93
C ASP A 289 -1.73 3.47 4.68
N LEU A 290 -0.54 3.87 4.19
CA LEU A 290 0.74 3.55 4.84
C LEU A 290 0.85 4.20 6.21
N THR A 291 0.34 5.42 6.38
CA THR A 291 0.26 6.08 7.68
C THR A 291 -0.61 5.30 8.65
N ALA A 292 -1.77 4.83 8.20
CA ALA A 292 -2.67 4.05 9.04
C ALA A 292 -2.05 2.71 9.50
N THR A 293 -1.39 1.99 8.59
CA THR A 293 -0.70 0.73 8.96
C THR A 293 0.53 0.97 9.82
N THR A 294 1.25 2.07 9.62
CA THR A 294 2.38 2.48 10.45
C THR A 294 1.95 2.77 11.88
N ILE A 295 0.86 3.52 12.07
CA ILE A 295 0.26 3.76 13.39
C ILE A 295 -0.19 2.44 14.02
N GLY A 296 -0.85 1.58 13.24
CA GLY A 296 -1.27 0.25 13.68
C GLY A 296 -0.11 -0.56 14.27
N LYS A 297 1.01 -0.65 13.53
CA LYS A 297 2.23 -1.33 13.97
C LYS A 297 2.89 -0.63 15.17
N ALA A 298 2.97 0.70 15.16
CA ALA A 298 3.61 1.48 16.23
C ALA A 298 2.89 1.29 17.58
N LEU A 299 1.56 1.28 17.56
CA LEU A 299 0.73 1.18 18.76
C LEU A 299 0.38 -0.27 19.14
N GLY A 300 0.64 -1.25 18.26
CA GLY A 300 0.32 -2.66 18.49
C GLY A 300 -1.18 -2.93 18.53
N LEU A 301 -1.93 -2.33 17.60
CA LEU A 301 -3.40 -2.37 17.58
C LEU A 301 -3.96 -3.69 17.04
N GLN A 302 -5.21 -3.97 17.37
CA GLN A 302 -5.86 -5.24 17.02
C GLN A 302 -6.22 -5.31 15.53
N GLU A 303 -6.64 -4.20 14.94
CA GLU A 303 -6.90 -4.10 13.51
C GLU A 303 -6.70 -2.69 12.97
N ILE A 304 -6.43 -2.60 11.67
CA ILE A 304 -6.37 -1.36 10.91
C ILE A 304 -7.57 -1.33 9.96
N GLN A 305 -8.42 -0.30 10.06
CA GLN A 305 -9.61 -0.15 9.23
C GLN A 305 -9.38 0.88 8.13
N VAL A 306 -9.67 0.50 6.89
CA VAL A 306 -9.71 1.38 5.72
C VAL A 306 -11.15 1.52 5.26
N TRP A 307 -11.69 2.72 5.36
CA TRP A 307 -13.07 3.03 5.01
C TRP A 307 -13.17 3.51 3.56
N LYS A 308 -14.07 2.88 2.82
CA LYS A 308 -14.35 3.12 1.39
C LYS A 308 -15.86 3.30 1.15
N ASP A 309 -16.23 3.36 -0.12
CA ASP A 309 -17.60 3.57 -0.59
C ASP A 309 -18.29 2.25 -1.04
N VAL A 310 -17.63 1.10 -0.83
CA VAL A 310 -18.10 -0.25 -1.20
C VAL A 310 -17.88 -1.25 -0.06
N ASP A 311 -18.63 -2.36 -0.06
CA ASP A 311 -18.62 -3.43 0.95
C ASP A 311 -17.35 -4.29 0.91
N GLY A 312 -16.19 -3.66 1.14
CA GLY A 312 -14.88 -4.31 1.14
C GLY A 312 -14.26 -4.38 -0.26
N VAL A 313 -13.53 -5.46 -0.51
CA VAL A 313 -12.99 -5.83 -1.82
C VAL A 313 -14.00 -6.72 -2.54
N LEU A 314 -14.16 -6.52 -3.84
CA LEU A 314 -15.18 -7.18 -4.64
C LEU A 314 -14.57 -8.18 -5.63
N THR A 315 -15.37 -9.13 -6.11
CA THR A 315 -14.98 -10.13 -7.12
C THR A 315 -14.65 -9.53 -8.49
N CYS A 316 -15.12 -8.32 -8.78
CA CYS A 316 -14.68 -7.46 -9.87
C CYS A 316 -15.10 -6.01 -9.59
N ASP A 317 -14.76 -5.07 -10.47
CA ASP A 317 -15.23 -3.69 -10.36
C ASP A 317 -16.76 -3.60 -10.58
N PRO A 318 -17.54 -3.04 -9.63
CA PRO A 318 -19.00 -2.91 -9.75
C PRO A 318 -19.45 -1.85 -10.78
N THR A 319 -18.53 -0.99 -11.24
CA THR A 319 -18.78 -0.08 -12.36
C THR A 319 -18.83 -0.84 -13.68
N ILE A 320 -17.99 -1.86 -13.84
CA ILE A 320 -17.94 -2.76 -15.00
C ILE A 320 -19.09 -3.76 -14.94
N TYR A 321 -19.24 -4.49 -13.83
CA TYR A 321 -20.25 -5.54 -13.72
C TYR A 321 -21.04 -5.48 -12.41
N LYS A 322 -22.37 -5.29 -12.54
CA LYS A 322 -23.26 -5.01 -11.41
C LYS A 322 -23.46 -6.15 -10.42
N ARG A 323 -23.12 -7.39 -10.78
CA ARG A 323 -23.22 -8.55 -9.88
C ARG A 323 -21.92 -8.86 -9.14
N ALA A 324 -21.00 -7.89 -9.04
CA ALA A 324 -19.83 -8.01 -8.19
C ALA A 324 -20.24 -8.32 -6.74
N THR A 325 -19.62 -9.33 -6.13
CA THR A 325 -19.91 -9.77 -4.77
C THR A 325 -18.75 -9.46 -3.82
N PRO A 326 -19.01 -9.17 -2.54
CA PRO A 326 -17.96 -9.00 -1.53
C PRO A 326 -17.09 -10.25 -1.34
N VAL A 327 -15.78 -10.05 -1.30
CA VAL A 327 -14.79 -11.07 -0.95
C VAL A 327 -14.49 -10.93 0.54
N PRO A 328 -14.97 -11.83 1.42
CA PRO A 328 -14.91 -11.63 2.87
C PRO A 328 -13.50 -11.71 3.46
N PHE A 329 -12.62 -12.53 2.85
CA PHE A 329 -11.27 -12.77 3.34
C PHE A 329 -10.26 -12.73 2.21
N LEU A 330 -9.13 -12.08 2.44
CA LEU A 330 -7.98 -12.04 1.54
C LEU A 330 -6.70 -12.31 2.30
N THR A 331 -5.71 -12.85 1.60
CA THR A 331 -4.32 -12.81 2.08
C THR A 331 -3.66 -11.49 1.70
N PHE A 332 -2.60 -11.09 2.41
CA PHE A 332 -1.78 -9.93 2.03
C PHE A 332 -1.20 -10.07 0.62
N ASP A 333 -0.84 -11.28 0.20
CA ASP A 333 -0.30 -11.53 -1.14
C ASP A 333 -1.39 -11.37 -2.21
N GLU A 334 -2.62 -11.87 -1.97
CA GLU A 334 -3.76 -11.61 -2.87
C GLU A 334 -4.10 -10.12 -2.95
N ALA A 335 -4.16 -9.42 -1.81
CA ALA A 335 -4.45 -8.00 -1.78
C ALA A 335 -3.39 -7.16 -2.52
N ALA A 336 -2.11 -7.55 -2.43
CA ALA A 336 -1.02 -6.87 -3.12
C ALA A 336 -1.15 -6.99 -4.64
N GLU A 337 -1.43 -8.19 -5.15
CA GLU A 337 -1.64 -8.40 -6.58
C GLU A 337 -2.90 -7.65 -7.08
N LEU A 338 -4.00 -7.69 -6.31
CA LEU A 338 -5.22 -6.94 -6.64
C LEU A 338 -4.95 -5.43 -6.76
N ALA A 339 -4.28 -4.85 -5.77
CA ALA A 339 -4.00 -3.41 -5.73
C ALA A 339 -3.07 -2.97 -6.87
N TYR A 340 -2.10 -3.81 -7.25
CA TYR A 340 -1.17 -3.51 -8.32
C TYR A 340 -1.87 -3.36 -9.68
N PHE A 341 -2.83 -4.24 -9.99
CA PHE A 341 -3.57 -4.20 -11.26
C PHE A 341 -4.77 -3.23 -11.27
N GLY A 342 -4.93 -2.42 -10.22
CA GLY A 342 -5.90 -1.34 -10.19
C GLY A 342 -7.21 -1.64 -9.47
N ALA A 343 -7.32 -2.78 -8.76
CA ALA A 343 -8.42 -2.95 -7.83
C ALA A 343 -8.33 -1.87 -6.74
N GLN A 344 -9.49 -1.33 -6.32
CA GLN A 344 -9.55 -0.34 -5.25
C GLN A 344 -9.28 -1.00 -3.89
N VAL A 345 -8.04 -1.43 -3.66
CA VAL A 345 -7.51 -2.04 -2.42
C VAL A 345 -6.31 -1.20 -1.94
N LEU A 346 -5.69 -1.56 -0.82
CA LEU A 346 -4.51 -0.88 -0.29
C LEU A 346 -3.28 -1.16 -1.17
N HIS A 347 -2.48 -0.12 -1.44
CA HIS A 347 -1.23 -0.27 -2.18
C HIS A 347 -0.27 -1.25 -1.48
N PRO A 348 0.50 -2.11 -2.20
CA PRO A 348 1.40 -3.09 -1.57
C PRO A 348 2.37 -2.51 -0.54
N GLN A 349 2.96 -1.34 -0.83
CA GLN A 349 3.87 -0.66 0.08
C GLN A 349 3.20 -0.29 1.41
N SER A 350 1.92 0.08 1.36
CA SER A 350 1.13 0.44 2.55
C SER A 350 0.82 -0.75 3.45
N MET A 351 0.78 -1.98 2.91
CA MET A 351 0.50 -3.17 3.71
C MET A 351 1.72 -3.73 4.44
N ARG A 352 2.95 -3.27 4.13
CA ARG A 352 4.18 -3.80 4.76
C ARG A 352 4.16 -3.71 6.29
N PRO A 353 3.83 -2.56 6.93
CA PRO A 353 3.81 -2.49 8.38
C PRO A 353 2.78 -3.44 9.01
N ALA A 354 1.61 -3.59 8.38
CA ALA A 354 0.58 -4.51 8.84
C ALA A 354 1.01 -5.98 8.70
N ARG A 355 1.68 -6.33 7.60
CA ARG A 355 2.24 -7.68 7.36
C ARG A 355 3.33 -8.03 8.39
N GLU A 356 4.23 -7.10 8.68
CA GLU A 356 5.32 -7.28 9.64
C GLU A 356 4.83 -7.33 11.10
N GLY A 357 3.85 -6.49 11.44
CA GLY A 357 3.21 -6.51 12.75
C GLY A 357 2.18 -7.63 12.94
N GLU A 358 1.92 -8.41 11.89
CA GLU A 358 0.85 -9.42 11.82
C GLU A 358 -0.54 -8.87 12.21
N ILE A 359 -0.81 -7.61 11.85
CA ILE A 359 -2.05 -6.89 12.17
C ILE A 359 -3.03 -7.01 11.00
N PRO A 360 -4.25 -7.55 11.21
CA PRO A 360 -5.28 -7.59 10.19
C PRO A 360 -5.65 -6.20 9.67
N VAL A 361 -5.84 -6.09 8.36
CA VAL A 361 -6.41 -4.90 7.72
C VAL A 361 -7.84 -5.19 7.31
N ARG A 362 -8.78 -4.34 7.68
CA ARG A 362 -10.18 -4.46 7.32
C ARG A 362 -10.60 -3.35 6.36
N VAL A 363 -11.14 -3.71 5.20
CA VAL A 363 -11.74 -2.76 4.26
C VAL A 363 -13.25 -2.70 4.54
N LYS A 364 -13.77 -1.54 4.94
CA LYS A 364 -15.17 -1.32 5.32
C LYS A 364 -15.87 -0.31 4.41
N ASN A 365 -17.21 -0.35 4.39
CA ASN A 365 -18.04 0.62 3.68
C ASN A 365 -18.57 1.69 4.63
N SER A 366 -18.33 2.96 4.31
CA SER A 366 -18.88 4.10 5.05
C SER A 366 -20.40 4.20 4.96
N TYR A 367 -21.02 3.73 3.86
CA TYR A 367 -22.49 3.72 3.70
C TYR A 367 -23.16 2.48 4.33
N ASN A 368 -22.38 1.45 4.67
CA ASN A 368 -22.86 0.21 5.28
C ASN A 368 -21.92 -0.24 6.40
N PRO A 369 -21.82 0.50 7.52
CA PRO A 369 -20.78 0.33 8.53
C PRO A 369 -20.86 -0.97 9.34
N LYS A 370 -22.04 -1.60 9.33
CA LYS A 370 -22.31 -2.87 10.01
C LYS A 370 -21.94 -4.08 9.15
N ALA A 371 -21.69 -3.89 7.85
CA ALA A 371 -21.18 -4.97 7.02
C ALA A 371 -19.80 -5.44 7.52
N PRO A 372 -19.49 -6.74 7.42
CA PRO A 372 -18.21 -7.28 7.86
C PRO A 372 -17.03 -6.72 7.06
N GLY A 373 -17.29 -6.34 5.80
CA GLY A 373 -16.28 -5.91 4.84
C GLY A 373 -15.35 -7.06 4.44
N THR A 374 -14.10 -6.72 4.15
CA THR A 374 -13.05 -7.69 3.80
C THR A 374 -11.93 -7.64 4.84
N ILE A 375 -11.55 -8.79 5.38
CA ILE A 375 -10.40 -8.91 6.28
C ILE A 375 -9.20 -9.44 5.49
N ILE A 376 -8.09 -8.72 5.56
CA ILE A 376 -6.82 -9.06 4.93
C ILE A 376 -5.86 -9.55 6.02
N THR A 377 -5.39 -10.79 5.91
CA THR A 377 -4.51 -11.44 6.89
C THR A 377 -3.32 -12.13 6.22
N LYS A 378 -2.42 -12.71 7.00
CA LYS A 378 -1.28 -13.50 6.48
C LYS A 378 -1.73 -14.78 5.76
N THR A 379 -2.74 -15.44 6.31
CA THR A 379 -3.28 -16.71 5.78
C THR A 379 -4.79 -16.76 5.99
N ARG A 380 -5.50 -17.48 5.12
CA ARG A 380 -6.93 -17.76 5.21
C ARG A 380 -7.23 -19.19 4.78
N ASP A 381 -8.44 -19.66 5.04
CA ASP A 381 -8.90 -20.93 4.50
C ASP A 381 -9.06 -20.85 2.97
N MET A 382 -8.39 -21.75 2.27
CA MET A 382 -8.37 -21.85 0.81
C MET A 382 -9.16 -23.05 0.28
N THR A 383 -9.73 -23.89 1.15
CA THR A 383 -10.36 -25.18 0.77
C THR A 383 -11.46 -25.05 -0.27
N LYS A 384 -12.27 -23.99 -0.21
CA LYS A 384 -13.35 -23.71 -1.18
C LYS A 384 -13.02 -22.65 -2.23
N THR A 385 -11.81 -22.08 -2.19
CA THR A 385 -11.45 -20.97 -3.07
C THR A 385 -10.84 -21.51 -4.36
N VAL A 386 -11.48 -21.21 -5.49
CA VAL A 386 -10.91 -21.40 -6.84
C VAL A 386 -10.41 -20.06 -7.37
N LEU A 387 -11.32 -19.13 -7.65
CA LEU A 387 -11.01 -17.76 -8.06
C LEU A 387 -11.47 -16.78 -6.99
N THR A 388 -10.68 -15.75 -6.73
CA THR A 388 -10.92 -14.74 -5.71
C THR A 388 -11.51 -13.48 -6.33
N SER A 389 -10.91 -12.95 -7.41
CA SER A 389 -11.37 -11.73 -8.07
C SER A 389 -10.78 -11.58 -9.48
N ILE A 390 -11.44 -10.75 -10.29
CA ILE A 390 -11.08 -10.40 -11.67
C ILE A 390 -10.84 -8.90 -11.72
N VAL A 391 -9.65 -8.49 -12.15
CA VAL A 391 -9.26 -7.08 -12.26
C VAL A 391 -9.05 -6.72 -13.73
N LEU A 392 -9.47 -5.51 -14.11
CA LEU A 392 -9.28 -4.97 -15.44
C LEU A 392 -8.43 -3.70 -15.39
N LYS A 393 -7.31 -3.69 -16.11
CA LYS A 393 -6.51 -2.48 -16.37
C LYS A 393 -6.66 -2.10 -17.84
N ARG A 394 -7.25 -0.93 -18.10
CA ARG A 394 -7.57 -0.41 -19.43
C ARG A 394 -6.44 0.44 -20.02
N ASN A 395 -6.55 0.72 -21.32
CA ASN A 395 -5.68 1.63 -22.06
C ASN A 395 -4.17 1.38 -21.83
N VAL A 396 -3.79 0.11 -21.86
CA VAL A 396 -2.41 -0.34 -21.70
C VAL A 396 -1.71 -0.29 -23.05
N THR A 397 -0.45 0.14 -23.06
CA THR A 397 0.42 0.07 -24.23
C THR A 397 1.27 -1.18 -24.15
N MET A 398 1.25 -1.99 -25.20
CA MET A 398 2.03 -3.23 -25.33
C MET A 398 3.16 -3.03 -26.34
N LEU A 399 4.38 -3.46 -25.99
CA LEU A 399 5.53 -3.50 -26.87
C LEU A 399 5.95 -4.95 -27.09
N ASP A 400 6.27 -5.32 -28.32
CA ASP A 400 6.91 -6.58 -28.67
C ASP A 400 8.29 -6.31 -29.26
N ILE A 401 9.31 -6.92 -28.68
CA ILE A 401 10.72 -6.68 -28.98
C ILE A 401 11.32 -8.01 -29.45
N ALA A 402 11.50 -8.16 -30.75
CA ALA A 402 11.99 -9.40 -31.36
C ALA A 402 13.44 -9.25 -31.85
N SER A 403 14.31 -10.16 -31.45
CA SER A 403 15.70 -10.21 -31.91
C SER A 403 16.22 -11.64 -31.87
N THR A 404 16.67 -12.15 -33.01
CA THR A 404 17.33 -13.47 -33.09
C THR A 404 18.63 -13.52 -32.29
N ARG A 405 19.19 -12.35 -31.95
CA ARG A 405 20.39 -12.22 -31.11
C ARG A 405 20.10 -12.53 -29.63
N MET A 406 18.84 -12.54 -29.19
CA MET A 406 18.47 -12.89 -27.82
C MET A 406 18.81 -14.34 -27.49
N LEU A 407 18.79 -15.23 -28.48
CA LEU A 407 19.02 -16.66 -28.27
C LEU A 407 20.48 -16.94 -27.90
N GLY A 408 20.70 -17.38 -26.65
CA GLY A 408 22.03 -17.72 -26.12
C GLY A 408 22.92 -16.52 -25.77
N GLN A 409 22.42 -15.28 -25.88
CA GLN A 409 23.16 -14.08 -25.52
C GLN A 409 22.89 -13.64 -24.08
N VAL A 410 23.97 -13.49 -23.29
CA VAL A 410 23.89 -12.88 -21.96
C VAL A 410 23.73 -11.36 -22.11
N GLY A 411 22.79 -10.79 -21.35
CA GLY A 411 22.66 -9.33 -21.19
C GLY A 411 21.66 -8.64 -22.13
N PHE A 412 20.98 -9.35 -23.03
CA PHE A 412 19.94 -8.75 -23.88
C PHE A 412 18.81 -8.12 -23.05
N LEU A 413 18.24 -8.88 -22.09
CA LEU A 413 17.21 -8.38 -21.19
C LEU A 413 17.70 -7.20 -20.34
N ALA A 414 18.92 -7.28 -19.81
CA ALA A 414 19.52 -6.18 -19.04
C ALA A 414 19.62 -4.90 -19.87
N LYS A 415 20.02 -5.01 -21.14
CA LYS A 415 20.09 -3.87 -22.06
C LYS A 415 18.72 -3.28 -22.36
N VAL A 416 17.70 -4.12 -22.59
CA VAL A 416 16.33 -3.65 -22.80
C VAL A 416 15.82 -2.87 -21.57
N PHE A 417 15.96 -3.44 -20.37
CA PHE A 417 15.48 -2.77 -19.15
C PHE A 417 16.30 -1.53 -18.77
N SER A 418 17.59 -1.46 -19.12
CA SER A 418 18.40 -0.24 -18.97
C SER A 418 17.83 0.93 -19.78
N ILE A 419 17.32 0.69 -20.99
CA ILE A 419 16.70 1.75 -21.81
C ILE A 419 15.43 2.29 -21.12
N PHE A 420 14.61 1.41 -20.54
CA PHE A 420 13.43 1.83 -19.79
C PHE A 420 13.79 2.61 -18.50
N GLU A 421 14.86 2.18 -17.81
CA GLU A 421 15.39 2.88 -16.63
C GLU A 421 15.89 4.29 -16.98
N ASP A 422 16.72 4.42 -18.02
CA ASP A 422 17.27 5.69 -18.49
C ASP A 422 16.17 6.69 -18.91
N LEU A 423 15.04 6.18 -19.40
CA LEU A 423 13.87 6.97 -19.81
C LEU A 423 12.81 7.14 -18.71
N GLU A 424 13.06 6.60 -17.52
CA GLU A 424 12.16 6.61 -16.35
C GLU A 424 10.75 6.06 -16.67
N ILE A 425 10.68 4.98 -17.45
CA ILE A 425 9.43 4.32 -17.84
C ILE A 425 9.26 3.02 -17.08
N SER A 426 8.16 2.93 -16.33
CA SER A 426 7.81 1.74 -15.57
C SER A 426 7.16 0.68 -16.48
N VAL A 427 7.70 -0.54 -16.40
CA VAL A 427 7.17 -1.73 -17.07
C VAL A 427 6.30 -2.50 -16.08
N ASP A 428 5.15 -2.99 -16.55
CA ASP A 428 4.13 -3.68 -15.75
C ASP A 428 4.23 -5.21 -15.92
N VAL A 429 3.74 -5.75 -17.03
CA VAL A 429 3.71 -7.19 -17.31
C VAL A 429 4.80 -7.54 -18.32
N VAL A 430 5.45 -8.68 -18.12
CA VAL A 430 6.51 -9.21 -18.98
C VAL A 430 6.20 -10.66 -19.38
N ALA A 431 6.46 -10.99 -20.65
CA ALA A 431 6.45 -12.35 -21.17
C ALA A 431 7.58 -12.51 -22.19
N THR A 432 8.18 -13.70 -22.26
CA THR A 432 9.34 -14.00 -23.10
C THR A 432 9.07 -15.23 -23.96
N SER A 433 9.54 -15.19 -25.21
CA SER A 433 9.82 -16.37 -26.02
C SER A 433 11.34 -16.59 -26.13
N GLU A 434 11.78 -17.51 -26.98
CA GLU A 434 13.19 -17.76 -27.27
C GLU A 434 13.88 -16.56 -27.96
N VAL A 435 13.12 -15.77 -28.73
CA VAL A 435 13.64 -14.69 -29.60
C VAL A 435 12.87 -13.37 -29.46
N SER A 436 11.89 -13.29 -28.57
CA SER A 436 11.12 -12.07 -28.34
C SER A 436 10.81 -11.83 -26.86
N LEU A 437 10.60 -10.57 -26.55
CA LEU A 437 10.18 -10.05 -25.26
C LEU A 437 8.96 -9.16 -25.48
N SER A 438 7.84 -9.53 -24.89
CA SER A 438 6.61 -8.73 -24.91
C SER A 438 6.40 -8.09 -23.54
N LEU A 439 6.07 -6.80 -23.53
CA LEU A 439 5.99 -5.96 -22.34
C LEU A 439 4.73 -5.10 -22.38
N THR A 440 4.18 -4.80 -21.21
CA THR A 440 3.19 -3.72 -21.06
C THR A 440 3.77 -2.56 -20.26
N LEU A 441 3.39 -1.34 -20.64
CA LEU A 441 3.81 -0.13 -19.95
C LEU A 441 2.72 0.32 -18.97
N ASP A 442 3.13 0.85 -17.82
CA ASP A 442 2.19 1.52 -16.94
C ASP A 442 1.77 2.86 -17.61
N PRO A 443 0.48 3.05 -17.98
CA PRO A 443 0.03 4.28 -18.62
C PRO A 443 0.28 5.50 -17.72
N SER A 444 0.32 5.32 -16.40
CA SER A 444 0.81 6.36 -15.51
C SER A 444 2.32 6.26 -15.36
N LYS A 445 3.07 7.32 -15.71
CA LYS A 445 4.36 7.54 -15.02
C LYS A 445 4.10 7.54 -13.51
N LEU A 446 5.15 7.50 -12.68
CA LEU A 446 5.04 7.85 -11.25
C LEU A 446 4.20 9.13 -11.01
N TRP A 447 4.06 9.98 -12.03
CA TRP A 447 3.58 11.35 -12.04
C TRP A 447 2.41 11.60 -13.00
N SER A 448 1.27 10.94 -12.78
CA SER A 448 -0.07 11.47 -13.13
C SER A 448 -0.29 12.06 -14.55
N ARG A 449 0.43 11.57 -15.57
CA ARG A 449 0.16 11.84 -16.98
C ARG A 449 0.36 10.56 -17.79
N GLU A 450 -0.45 10.41 -18.84
CA GLU A 450 -0.23 9.39 -19.86
C GLU A 450 1.10 9.65 -20.57
N LEU A 451 1.79 8.58 -20.97
CA LEU A 451 2.97 8.69 -21.84
C LEU A 451 2.57 9.42 -23.12
N ILE A 452 3.20 10.57 -23.37
CA ILE A 452 2.94 11.34 -24.59
C ILE A 452 3.57 10.61 -25.79
N GLN A 453 3.01 10.81 -26.99
CA GLN A 453 3.47 10.14 -28.20
C GLN A 453 4.99 10.26 -28.41
N GLN A 454 5.57 11.42 -28.11
CA GLN A 454 7.01 11.66 -28.22
C GLN A 454 7.85 10.74 -27.32
N GLU A 455 7.39 10.44 -26.10
CA GLU A 455 8.11 9.55 -25.19
C GLU A 455 8.08 8.10 -25.70
N LEU A 456 6.93 7.69 -26.26
CA LEU A 456 6.80 6.35 -26.87
C LEU A 456 7.65 6.20 -28.12
N ASP A 457 7.65 7.22 -28.99
CA ASP A 457 8.48 7.22 -30.21
C ASP A 457 9.97 7.11 -29.84
N HIS A 458 10.40 7.84 -28.81
CA HIS A 458 11.79 7.81 -28.36
C HIS A 458 12.20 6.44 -27.80
N VAL A 459 11.33 5.77 -27.03
CA VAL A 459 11.58 4.39 -26.57
C VAL A 459 11.74 3.44 -27.74
N VAL A 460 10.86 3.55 -28.74
CA VAL A 460 10.90 2.70 -29.93
C VAL A 460 12.21 2.92 -30.69
N GLU A 461 12.61 4.18 -30.93
CA GLU A 461 13.87 4.52 -31.60
C GLU A 461 15.10 3.93 -30.88
N GLU A 462 15.15 3.99 -29.55
CA GLU A 462 16.26 3.41 -28.77
C GLU A 462 16.29 1.88 -28.83
N LEU A 463 15.12 1.23 -28.75
CA LEU A 463 14.99 -0.24 -28.83
C LEU A 463 15.26 -0.78 -30.24
N GLU A 464 14.90 -0.04 -31.29
CA GLU A 464 15.14 -0.42 -32.69
C GLU A 464 16.63 -0.53 -33.04
N LYS A 465 17.51 0.08 -32.24
CA LYS A 465 18.97 -0.10 -32.36
C LYS A 465 19.43 -1.53 -32.08
N ILE A 466 18.63 -2.34 -31.40
CA ILE A 466 19.01 -3.68 -30.93
C ILE A 466 18.03 -4.79 -31.31
N ALA A 467 16.81 -4.45 -31.74
CA ALA A 467 15.73 -5.39 -32.02
C ALA A 467 14.73 -4.81 -33.04
N VAL A 468 13.81 -5.65 -33.53
CA VAL A 468 12.60 -5.20 -34.22
C VAL A 468 11.54 -4.94 -33.16
N VAL A 469 10.89 -3.77 -33.21
CA VAL A 469 9.95 -3.33 -32.18
C VAL A 469 8.57 -3.11 -32.79
N ASN A 470 7.53 -3.69 -32.19
CA ASN A 470 6.15 -3.42 -32.54
C ASN A 470 5.42 -2.82 -31.33
N LEU A 471 4.80 -1.65 -31.52
CA LEU A 471 4.02 -0.98 -30.48
C LEU A 471 2.52 -1.10 -30.79
N SER A 472 1.75 -1.56 -29.81
CA SER A 472 0.30 -1.71 -29.87
C SER A 472 -0.38 -0.96 -28.73
N LYS A 473 -1.18 0.05 -29.06
CA LYS A 473 -2.03 0.80 -28.10
C LYS A 473 -3.43 0.18 -28.00
N GLY A 474 -4.22 0.64 -27.04
CA GLY A 474 -5.61 0.20 -26.89
C GLY A 474 -5.70 -1.28 -26.51
N ARG A 475 -4.82 -1.71 -25.60
CA ARG A 475 -4.88 -3.04 -24.99
C ARG A 475 -5.42 -2.96 -23.58
N ALA A 476 -5.88 -4.08 -23.06
CA ALA A 476 -6.28 -4.21 -21.68
C ALA A 476 -5.66 -5.46 -21.06
N ILE A 477 -5.37 -5.38 -19.76
CA ILE A 477 -4.94 -6.51 -18.94
C ILE A 477 -6.14 -6.97 -18.12
N ILE A 478 -6.49 -8.25 -18.25
CA ILE A 478 -7.41 -8.95 -17.36
C ILE A 478 -6.58 -9.83 -16.44
N SER A 479 -6.61 -9.53 -15.14
CA SER A 479 -5.90 -10.28 -14.11
C SER A 479 -6.87 -11.16 -13.33
N LEU A 480 -6.60 -12.47 -13.33
CA LEU A 480 -7.32 -13.46 -12.57
C LEU A 480 -6.55 -13.74 -11.28
N ILE A 481 -7.10 -13.28 -10.16
CA ILE A 481 -6.55 -13.54 -8.83
C ILE A 481 -7.26 -14.75 -8.23
N GLY A 482 -6.53 -15.81 -7.93
CA GLY A 482 -7.12 -17.05 -7.44
C GLY A 482 -6.15 -17.99 -6.74
N ASN A 483 -6.67 -19.15 -6.38
CA ASN A 483 -5.89 -20.19 -5.73
C ASN A 483 -4.97 -20.87 -6.75
N VAL A 484 -3.67 -20.63 -6.62
CA VAL A 484 -2.64 -21.20 -7.50
C VAL A 484 -2.65 -22.74 -7.52
N GLN A 485 -3.15 -23.40 -6.48
CA GLN A 485 -3.32 -24.86 -6.44
C GLN A 485 -4.32 -25.38 -7.47
N HIS A 486 -5.21 -24.52 -7.97
CA HIS A 486 -6.20 -24.83 -9.00
C HIS A 486 -5.91 -24.11 -10.32
N SER A 487 -4.66 -23.69 -10.56
CA SER A 487 -4.27 -22.93 -11.76
C SER A 487 -4.72 -23.57 -13.07
N SER A 488 -4.55 -24.89 -13.25
CA SER A 488 -4.97 -25.58 -14.48
C SER A 488 -6.48 -25.48 -14.73
N LEU A 489 -7.29 -25.62 -13.69
CA LEU A 489 -8.75 -25.48 -13.77
C LEU A 489 -9.15 -24.05 -14.12
N ILE A 490 -8.49 -23.06 -13.49
CA ILE A 490 -8.73 -21.64 -13.76
C ILE A 490 -8.42 -21.33 -15.24
N LEU A 491 -7.26 -21.77 -15.74
CA LEU A 491 -6.85 -21.55 -17.13
C LEU A 491 -7.78 -22.25 -18.13
N GLU A 492 -8.08 -23.53 -17.93
CA GLU A 492 -9.00 -24.29 -18.81
C GLU A 492 -10.34 -23.55 -18.95
N ARG A 493 -10.94 -23.17 -17.81
CA ARG A 493 -12.24 -22.52 -17.78
C ARG A 493 -12.18 -21.10 -18.36
N ALA A 494 -11.14 -20.33 -18.05
CA ALA A 494 -10.96 -18.98 -18.58
C ALA A 494 -10.81 -19.01 -20.10
N PHE A 495 -9.92 -19.83 -20.65
CA PHE A 495 -9.71 -19.93 -22.09
C PHE A 495 -10.91 -20.52 -22.82
N HIS A 496 -11.66 -21.45 -22.21
CA HIS A 496 -12.91 -21.93 -22.79
C HIS A 496 -13.95 -20.81 -22.94
N VAL A 497 -14.09 -19.94 -21.93
CA VAL A 497 -14.99 -18.77 -21.98
C VAL A 497 -14.55 -17.79 -23.07
N LEU A 498 -13.26 -17.46 -23.12
CA LEU A 498 -12.72 -16.53 -24.11
C LEU A 498 -12.86 -17.07 -25.54
N TRP A 499 -12.56 -18.36 -25.74
CA TRP A 499 -12.76 -19.04 -27.03
C TRP A 499 -14.21 -19.04 -27.49
N THR A 500 -15.16 -19.29 -26.59
CA THR A 500 -16.60 -19.28 -26.91
C THR A 500 -17.09 -17.90 -27.37
N LYS A 501 -16.41 -16.84 -26.94
CA LYS A 501 -16.66 -15.46 -27.36
C LYS A 501 -15.83 -15.01 -28.57
N GLY A 502 -14.94 -15.86 -29.09
CA GLY A 502 -14.04 -15.52 -30.19
C GLY A 502 -12.95 -14.52 -29.82
N ILE A 503 -12.60 -14.42 -28.54
CA ILE A 503 -11.58 -13.50 -28.04
C ILE A 503 -10.20 -14.13 -28.17
N ASN A 504 -9.26 -13.41 -28.77
CA ASN A 504 -7.87 -13.83 -28.89
C ASN A 504 -7.00 -13.16 -27.82
N VAL A 505 -6.46 -13.97 -26.91
CA VAL A 505 -5.47 -13.50 -25.94
C VAL A 505 -4.15 -13.28 -26.65
N GLN A 506 -3.59 -12.08 -26.52
CA GLN A 506 -2.38 -11.65 -27.23
C GLN A 506 -1.10 -11.96 -26.44
N MET A 507 -1.18 -11.91 -25.11
CA MET A 507 -0.07 -12.16 -24.21
C MET A 507 -0.61 -12.77 -22.91
N ILE A 508 0.16 -13.71 -22.36
CA ILE A 508 -0.14 -14.38 -21.09
C ILE A 508 1.09 -14.23 -20.20
N SER A 509 0.88 -13.85 -18.94
CA SER A 509 1.96 -13.82 -17.95
C SER A 509 1.47 -14.41 -16.62
N GLN A 510 2.21 -15.42 -16.14
CA GLN A 510 1.99 -16.04 -14.84
C GLN A 510 3.36 -16.27 -14.18
N GLY A 511 3.53 -15.76 -12.97
CA GLY A 511 4.75 -15.95 -12.19
C GLY A 511 4.81 -17.33 -11.50
N ALA A 512 6.01 -17.79 -11.16
CA ALA A 512 6.27 -19.14 -10.64
C ALA A 512 5.58 -19.50 -9.29
N SER A 513 5.05 -18.53 -8.54
CA SER A 513 4.37 -18.79 -7.26
C SER A 513 3.34 -17.70 -6.91
N LYS A 514 2.74 -17.09 -7.92
CA LYS A 514 1.80 -15.97 -7.73
C LYS A 514 0.35 -16.43 -7.89
N VAL A 515 -0.52 -15.81 -7.12
CA VAL A 515 -1.98 -15.95 -7.20
C VAL A 515 -2.57 -15.26 -8.45
N ASN A 516 -1.76 -14.57 -9.24
CA ASN A 516 -2.16 -13.78 -10.39
C ASN A 516 -1.82 -14.45 -11.73
N ILE A 517 -2.78 -14.43 -12.65
CA ILE A 517 -2.63 -14.75 -14.07
C ILE A 517 -3.11 -13.52 -14.86
N SER A 518 -2.20 -12.90 -15.62
CA SER A 518 -2.53 -11.73 -16.44
C SER A 518 -2.71 -12.14 -17.91
N LEU A 519 -3.82 -11.72 -18.50
CA LEU A 519 -4.19 -11.96 -19.90
C LEU A 519 -4.35 -10.62 -20.61
N ILE A 520 -3.65 -10.41 -21.72
CA ILE A 520 -3.76 -9.19 -22.51
C ILE A 520 -4.74 -9.43 -23.66
N VAL A 521 -5.74 -8.56 -23.79
CA VAL A 521 -6.77 -8.56 -24.83
C VAL A 521 -6.90 -7.16 -25.46
N ASN A 522 -7.75 -6.99 -26.47
CA ASN A 522 -8.08 -5.66 -26.95
C ASN A 522 -8.97 -4.92 -25.93
N ASP A 523 -8.83 -3.60 -25.82
CA ASP A 523 -9.53 -2.81 -24.79
C ASP A 523 -11.04 -2.68 -25.05
N ASP A 524 -11.47 -2.80 -26.30
CA ASP A 524 -12.86 -2.75 -26.76
C ASP A 524 -13.67 -3.99 -26.36
N GLU A 525 -13.04 -5.17 -26.31
CA GLU A 525 -13.67 -6.42 -25.89
C GLU A 525 -13.56 -6.70 -24.38
N ALA A 526 -12.79 -5.90 -23.65
CA ALA A 526 -12.33 -6.22 -22.31
C ALA A 526 -13.45 -6.35 -21.25
N GLU A 527 -14.45 -5.46 -21.24
CA GLU A 527 -15.59 -5.58 -20.31
C GLU A 527 -16.41 -6.83 -20.59
N GLY A 528 -16.66 -7.12 -21.87
CA GLY A 528 -17.36 -8.33 -22.29
C GLY A 528 -16.63 -9.61 -21.84
N CYS A 529 -15.31 -9.58 -21.77
CA CYS A 529 -14.49 -10.66 -21.19
C CYS A 529 -14.73 -10.78 -19.68
N VAL A 530 -14.61 -9.67 -18.94
CA VAL A 530 -14.78 -9.64 -17.48
C VAL A 530 -16.14 -10.15 -17.08
N GLU A 531 -17.21 -9.70 -17.74
CA GLU A 531 -18.57 -10.18 -17.45
C GLU A 531 -18.73 -11.69 -17.66
N ALA A 532 -18.17 -12.22 -18.74
CA ALA A 532 -18.30 -13.64 -19.08
C ALA A 532 -17.50 -14.53 -18.14
N LEU A 533 -16.28 -14.09 -17.80
CA LEU A 533 -15.45 -14.74 -16.80
C LEU A 533 -16.15 -14.70 -15.44
N HIS A 534 -16.72 -13.56 -15.04
CA HIS A 534 -17.43 -13.44 -13.78
C HIS A 534 -18.62 -14.41 -13.69
N LYS A 535 -19.47 -14.45 -14.73
CA LYS A 535 -20.60 -15.41 -14.80
C LYS A 535 -20.13 -16.86 -14.67
N SER A 536 -19.04 -17.19 -15.36
CA SER A 536 -18.47 -18.55 -15.35
C SER A 536 -17.89 -18.94 -13.99
N PHE A 537 -17.23 -18.03 -13.28
CA PHE A 537 -16.52 -18.34 -12.03
C PHE A 537 -17.36 -18.14 -10.77
N PHE A 538 -18.25 -17.15 -10.73
CA PHE A 538 -18.96 -16.74 -9.52
C PHE A 538 -20.47 -16.99 -9.55
N GLU A 539 -21.07 -17.28 -10.72
CA GLU A 539 -22.52 -17.47 -10.86
C GLU A 539 -22.92 -18.90 -11.30
N SER A 540 -21.96 -19.79 -11.52
CA SER A 540 -22.18 -21.13 -12.05
C SER A 540 -22.32 -22.24 -10.98
N GLY A 541 -22.55 -21.88 -9.71
CA GLY A 541 -22.60 -22.82 -8.57
C GLY A 541 -21.23 -23.07 -7.91
N ASP A 542 -21.18 -24.01 -6.96
CA ASP A 542 -19.96 -24.32 -6.20
C ASP A 542 -18.97 -25.12 -7.07
N LEU A 543 -17.93 -24.43 -7.55
CA LEU A 543 -16.87 -25.03 -8.36
C LEU A 543 -16.00 -26.03 -7.58
N SER A 544 -16.09 -26.08 -6.25
CA SER A 544 -15.35 -27.05 -5.43
C SER A 544 -15.89 -28.48 -5.56
N GLU A 545 -17.13 -28.67 -6.01
CA GLU A 545 -17.68 -30.01 -6.26
C GLU A 545 -17.00 -30.71 -7.44
N LEU A 546 -16.47 -29.96 -8.42
CA LEU A 546 -15.66 -30.48 -9.52
C LEU A 546 -14.31 -31.03 -9.06
N LEU A 547 -13.82 -30.64 -7.87
CA LEU A 547 -12.56 -31.11 -7.32
C LEU A 547 -12.67 -32.47 -6.60
N ILE A 548 -13.88 -32.86 -6.18
CA ILE A 548 -14.13 -34.10 -5.41
C ILE A 548 -14.35 -35.31 -6.33
N GLN A 549 -14.70 -35.09 -7.61
CA GLN A 549 -14.75 -36.15 -8.61
C GLN A 549 -13.59 -36.03 -9.59
N PRO A 550 -12.44 -36.70 -9.35
CA PRO A 550 -11.56 -37.01 -10.45
C PRO A 550 -12.39 -37.83 -11.44
N ARG A 551 -12.52 -37.37 -12.68
CA ARG A 551 -13.01 -38.21 -13.78
C ARG A 551 -12.05 -39.41 -13.88
N LEU A 552 -12.35 -40.48 -13.16
CA LEU A 552 -11.91 -41.82 -13.51
C LEU A 552 -12.48 -42.08 -14.89
N GLY A 553 -11.62 -41.92 -15.90
CA GLY A 553 -11.93 -42.29 -17.25
C GLY A 553 -12.30 -43.77 -17.28
N ASN A 554 -13.58 -44.07 -17.42
CA ASN A 554 -13.98 -45.32 -18.03
C ASN A 554 -13.69 -45.17 -19.52
N GLY A 555 -12.48 -45.58 -19.90
CA GLY A 555 -12.11 -45.86 -21.27
C GLY A 555 -13.14 -46.82 -21.87
N SER A 556 -14.07 -46.25 -22.64
CA SER A 556 -14.89 -47.01 -23.57
C SER A 556 -14.17 -46.88 -24.92
N PRO A 557 -13.70 -47.97 -25.54
CA PRO A 557 -13.04 -47.87 -26.83
C PRO A 557 -14.07 -47.33 -27.84
N VAL A 558 -13.67 -46.28 -28.54
CA VAL A 558 -14.37 -45.78 -29.72
C VAL A 558 -14.56 -46.96 -30.66
N ARG A 559 -15.82 -47.39 -30.86
CA ARG A 559 -16.16 -48.31 -31.95
C ARG A 559 -15.91 -47.56 -33.25
N THR A 560 -14.82 -47.92 -33.91
CA THR A 560 -14.60 -47.68 -35.33
C THR A 560 -15.84 -48.16 -36.08
N MET A 561 -16.56 -47.22 -36.71
CA MET A 561 -17.52 -47.57 -37.76
C MET A 561 -16.70 -48.08 -38.94
N GLN A 562 -16.67 -49.41 -39.11
CA GLN A 562 -16.39 -50.02 -40.40
C GLN A 562 -17.50 -49.60 -41.36
N VAL A 563 -17.09 -48.94 -42.44
CA VAL A 563 -17.88 -48.84 -43.66
C VAL A 563 -17.60 -50.15 -44.41
N ASP A 564 -18.59 -51.03 -44.48
CA ASP A 564 -18.57 -52.18 -45.39
C ASP A 564 -19.70 -52.03 -46.41
N ASN A 565 -19.27 -52.03 -47.68
CA ASN A 565 -19.95 -52.09 -48.99
C ASN A 565 -20.81 -50.91 -49.46
#